data_AF-A0A9K3GNM6-F1
#
_entry.id   AF-A0A9K3GNM6-F1
#
_cell.length_a   1.000
_cell.length_b   1.000
_cell.length_c   1.000
_cell.angle_alpha   90.00
_cell.angle_beta   90.00
_cell.angle_gamma   90.00
#
_symmetry.space_group_name_H-M   'P 1'
#
loop_
_entity.id
_entity.type
_entity.pdbx_description
1 polymer ?
#
loop_
_entity_poly.entity_id
_entity_poly.type
_entity_poly.pdbx_seq_one_letter_code
_entity_poly.pdbx_strand_id
1 'polypeptide(L)'
;DNKKRAKKKQPLKPRLQKPVIISHGMLKGLKGGDVKMSKSDPNSAVFVDDADKDVARKIKKAFCEFGNADNNPVLDYATRIIMPWAGPLLVHRSEEEGGDITYTETEALIQDFKEEKVHPKDLKAAVATGLGSLLQCVRDYFDNDTNGSKAVQEAVLKARVTR
;
A
#
# COMPACT_ATOMS: atom_id res chain seq x y z
N ASP A 1 28.08 -44.81 -56.61
CA ASP A 1 26.93 -43.94 -56.29
C ASP A 1 26.86 -43.58 -54.81
N ASN A 2 27.26 -42.36 -54.46
CA ASN A 2 27.34 -41.87 -53.08
C ASN A 2 26.18 -40.89 -52.81
N LYS A 3 24.98 -41.42 -52.51
CA LYS A 3 23.80 -40.61 -52.17
C LYS A 3 23.96 -40.04 -50.75
N LYS A 4 24.53 -38.84 -50.65
CA LYS A 4 24.55 -38.01 -49.43
C LYS A 4 23.10 -37.80 -48.93
N ARG A 5 22.73 -38.46 -47.83
CA ARG A 5 21.49 -38.20 -47.09
C ARG A 5 21.52 -36.76 -46.57
N ALA A 6 20.78 -35.86 -47.22
CA ALA A 6 20.51 -34.53 -46.72
C ALA A 6 19.72 -34.63 -45.40
N LYS A 7 20.37 -34.32 -44.27
CA LYS A 7 19.68 -34.18 -42.97
C LYS A 7 18.72 -32.98 -43.09
N LYS A 8 17.41 -33.24 -43.14
CA LYS A 8 16.37 -32.21 -43.04
C LYS A 8 16.62 -31.42 -41.75
N LYS A 9 17.06 -30.17 -41.86
CA LYS A 9 17.17 -29.24 -40.72
C LYS A 9 15.75 -28.99 -40.22
N GLN A 10 15.46 -29.41 -38.99
CA GLN A 10 14.20 -29.05 -38.34
C GLN A 10 14.11 -27.50 -38.24
N PRO A 11 12.94 -26.90 -38.47
CA PRO A 11 12.78 -25.46 -38.31
C PRO A 11 13.09 -25.08 -36.86
N LEU A 12 14.00 -24.13 -36.66
CA LEU A 12 14.30 -23.59 -35.35
C LEU A 12 13.01 -23.00 -34.78
N LYS A 13 12.58 -23.49 -33.61
CA LYS A 13 11.41 -22.94 -32.91
C LYS A 13 11.60 -21.42 -32.77
N PRO A 14 10.55 -20.60 -33.02
CA PRO A 14 10.65 -19.16 -32.83
C PRO A 14 11.13 -18.88 -31.41
N ARG A 15 12.16 -18.04 -31.27
CA ARG A 15 12.65 -17.62 -29.96
C ARG A 15 11.51 -16.90 -29.25
N LEU A 16 10.97 -17.49 -28.19
CA LEU A 16 10.04 -16.81 -27.29
C LEU A 16 10.68 -15.49 -26.85
N GLN A 17 9.95 -14.39 -27.00
CA GLN A 17 10.42 -13.09 -26.50
C GLN A 17 10.63 -13.19 -24.99
N LYS A 18 11.76 -12.66 -24.52
CA LYS A 18 12.05 -12.66 -23.09
C LYS A 18 11.04 -11.75 -22.38
N PRO A 19 10.48 -12.17 -21.23
CA PRO A 19 9.57 -11.32 -20.47
C PRO A 19 10.33 -10.10 -19.91
N VAL A 20 9.64 -8.97 -19.83
CA VAL A 20 10.09 -7.81 -19.05
C VAL A 20 9.63 -8.01 -17.61
N ILE A 21 10.55 -7.94 -16.65
CA ILE A 21 10.25 -8.05 -15.23
C ILE A 21 10.18 -6.65 -14.64
N ILE A 22 8.99 -6.23 -14.20
CA ILE A 22 8.79 -4.98 -13.45
C ILE A 22 8.55 -5.36 -12.00
N SER A 23 9.56 -5.13 -11.15
CA SER A 23 9.47 -5.41 -9.71
C SER A 23 9.13 -4.12 -8.96
N HIS A 24 8.16 -4.19 -8.04
CA HIS A 24 7.83 -3.09 -7.15
C HIS A 24 8.27 -3.40 -5.72
N GLY A 25 8.49 -2.35 -4.92
CA GLY A 25 8.80 -2.49 -3.50
C GLY A 25 7.66 -3.16 -2.72
N MET A 26 8.00 -3.86 -1.64
CA MET A 26 7.02 -4.42 -0.72
C MET A 26 6.63 -3.38 0.32
N LEU A 27 5.32 -3.23 0.55
CA LEU A 27 4.81 -2.42 1.65
C LEU A 27 5.05 -3.11 3.00
N LYS A 28 5.50 -2.33 3.97
CA LYS A 28 5.80 -2.78 5.33
C LYS A 28 4.52 -3.15 6.08
N GLY A 29 4.61 -4.12 6.98
CA GLY A 29 3.49 -4.46 7.87
C GLY A 29 3.31 -3.43 8.98
N LEU A 30 2.06 -3.22 9.44
CA LEU A 30 1.75 -2.18 10.44
C LEU A 30 2.38 -2.44 11.82
N LYS A 31 2.81 -3.66 12.16
CA LYS A 31 3.27 -4.02 13.51
C LYS A 31 4.76 -3.74 13.82
N GLY A 32 5.56 -3.22 12.88
CA GLY A 32 6.92 -2.74 13.19
C GLY A 32 8.00 -3.82 13.35
N GLY A 33 8.00 -4.81 12.46
CA GLY A 33 8.98 -5.91 12.44
C GLY A 33 8.83 -6.80 11.21
N ASP A 34 7.64 -6.79 10.62
CA ASP A 34 7.37 -7.47 9.37
C ASP A 34 7.71 -6.58 8.17
N VAL A 35 8.65 -7.04 7.33
CA VAL A 35 8.94 -6.44 6.01
C VAL A 35 7.74 -6.60 5.06
N LYS A 36 6.78 -7.48 5.39
CA LYS A 36 5.68 -7.89 4.54
C LYS A 36 4.35 -7.90 5.30
N MET A 37 3.34 -7.26 4.72
CA MET A 37 1.95 -7.44 5.18
C MET A 37 1.54 -8.92 5.16
N SER A 38 0.99 -9.42 6.26
CA SER A 38 0.55 -10.81 6.38
C SER A 38 -0.98 -10.89 6.47
N LYS A 39 -1.59 -11.83 5.74
CA LYS A 39 -3.03 -12.10 5.83
C LYS A 39 -3.41 -12.83 7.13
N SER A 40 -2.43 -13.43 7.80
CA SER A 40 -2.63 -14.17 9.06
C SER A 40 -3.08 -13.28 10.21
N ASP A 41 -2.61 -12.03 10.24
CA ASP A 41 -2.95 -11.08 11.28
C ASP A 41 -3.82 -9.94 10.71
N PRO A 42 -5.14 -9.91 10.99
CA PRO A 42 -6.04 -8.88 10.48
C PRO A 42 -5.67 -7.46 10.90
N ASN A 43 -4.93 -7.32 12.00
CA ASN A 43 -4.45 -6.03 12.50
C ASN A 43 -3.08 -5.62 11.91
N SER A 44 -2.42 -6.49 11.15
CA SER A 44 -1.12 -6.20 10.53
C SER A 44 -1.22 -5.53 9.16
N ALA A 45 -2.42 -5.54 8.56
CA ALA A 45 -2.68 -5.03 7.23
C ALA A 45 -3.99 -4.22 7.18
N VAL A 46 -3.99 -3.19 6.33
CA VAL A 46 -5.21 -2.49 5.90
C VAL A 46 -5.76 -3.23 4.69
N PHE A 47 -7.04 -3.58 4.72
CA PHE A 47 -7.73 -4.20 3.60
C PHE A 47 -8.50 -3.14 2.81
N VAL A 48 -8.74 -3.43 1.54
CA VAL A 48 -9.43 -2.50 0.62
C VAL A 48 -10.90 -2.29 0.98
N ASP A 49 -11.49 -3.23 1.71
CA ASP A 49 -12.87 -3.23 2.18
C ASP A 49 -13.02 -2.79 3.65
N ASP A 50 -11.93 -2.39 4.31
CA ASP A 50 -11.99 -1.88 5.68
C ASP A 50 -12.84 -0.59 5.74
N ALA A 51 -13.70 -0.48 6.75
CA ALA A 51 -14.40 0.76 7.06
C ALA A 51 -13.44 1.83 7.59
N ASP A 52 -13.81 3.12 7.51
CA ASP A 52 -12.93 4.22 7.96
C ASP A 52 -12.48 4.08 9.40
N LYS A 53 -13.41 3.63 10.26
CA LYS A 53 -13.13 3.38 11.67
C LYS A 53 -12.08 2.30 11.87
N ASP A 54 -12.08 1.27 11.01
CA ASP A 54 -11.13 0.17 11.06
C ASP A 54 -9.76 0.61 10.54
N VAL A 55 -9.72 1.37 9.44
CA VAL A 55 -8.49 1.99 8.91
C VAL A 55 -7.85 2.86 9.99
N ALA A 56 -8.61 3.79 10.57
CA ALA A 56 -8.13 4.68 11.62
C ALA A 56 -7.63 3.90 12.85
N ARG A 57 -8.35 2.85 13.26
CA ARG A 57 -7.94 1.98 14.38
C ARG A 57 -6.62 1.25 14.09
N LYS A 58 -6.45 0.73 12.87
CA LYS A 58 -5.25 -0.01 12.44
C LYS A 58 -4.04 0.92 12.35
N ILE A 59 -4.17 2.08 11.70
CA ILE A 59 -3.10 3.08 11.57
C ILE A 59 -2.72 3.67 12.94
N LYS A 60 -3.69 3.91 13.82
CA LYS A 60 -3.39 4.37 15.19
C LYS A 60 -2.48 3.40 15.95
N LYS A 61 -2.73 2.09 15.79
CA LYS A 61 -1.93 1.00 16.39
C LYS A 61 -0.65 0.68 15.62
N ALA A 62 -0.43 1.27 14.45
CA ALA A 62 0.74 0.98 13.65
C ALA A 62 2.01 1.43 14.36
N PHE A 63 3.11 0.75 14.08
CA PHE A 63 4.42 1.12 14.54
C PHE A 63 4.86 2.44 13.89
N CYS A 64 5.28 3.39 14.71
CA CYS A 64 5.77 4.69 14.26
C CYS A 64 6.56 5.27 15.44
N GLU A 65 7.86 5.00 15.45
CA GLU A 65 8.79 5.60 16.40
C GLU A 65 9.14 7.02 15.95
N PHE A 66 9.24 7.94 16.90
CA PHE A 66 9.56 9.33 16.61
C PHE A 66 11.02 9.47 16.14
N GLY A 67 11.28 10.28 15.12
CA GLY A 67 12.60 10.42 14.51
C GLY A 67 13.06 9.23 13.64
N ASN A 68 12.45 8.05 13.80
CA ASN A 68 12.84 6.86 13.07
C ASN A 68 12.08 6.73 11.73
N ALA A 69 12.75 7.10 10.64
CA ALA A 69 12.23 6.90 9.29
C ALA A 69 12.45 5.46 8.77
N ASP A 70 13.44 4.75 9.31
CA ASP A 70 13.76 3.39 8.91
C ASP A 70 12.74 2.42 9.52
N ASN A 71 12.26 1.47 8.73
CA ASN A 71 11.20 0.53 9.18
C ASN A 71 9.88 1.14 9.67
N ASN A 72 9.57 2.39 9.31
CA ASN A 72 8.29 3.01 9.64
C ASN A 72 7.21 2.70 8.58
N PRO A 73 6.17 1.89 8.90
CA PRO A 73 5.07 1.60 7.98
C PRO A 73 4.18 2.82 7.69
N VAL A 74 4.04 3.77 8.62
CA VAL A 74 3.18 4.94 8.41
C VAL A 74 3.77 5.86 7.34
N LEU A 75 5.08 6.12 7.40
CA LEU A 75 5.80 6.86 6.36
C LEU A 75 5.80 6.11 5.02
N ASP A 76 5.89 4.78 5.05
CA ASP A 76 5.84 3.94 3.85
C ASP A 76 4.52 4.12 3.10
N TYR A 77 3.40 4.12 3.82
CA TYR A 77 2.07 4.30 3.22
C TYR A 77 1.87 5.74 2.72
N ALA A 78 2.34 6.73 3.48
CA ALA A 78 2.31 8.12 3.05
C ALA A 78 3.02 8.31 1.70
N THR A 79 4.27 7.84 1.61
CA THR A 79 5.14 8.08 0.46
C THR A 79 4.83 7.20 -0.75
N ARG A 80 4.43 5.93 -0.55
CA ARG A 80 4.20 4.99 -1.66
C ARG A 80 2.76 4.91 -2.14
N ILE A 81 1.79 5.30 -1.31
CA ILE A 81 0.36 5.17 -1.63
C ILE A 81 -0.31 6.54 -1.68
N ILE A 82 -0.29 7.28 -0.57
CA ILE A 82 -1.10 8.51 -0.49
C ILE A 82 -0.55 9.57 -1.43
N MET A 83 0.74 9.90 -1.34
CA MET A 83 1.30 10.99 -2.13
C MET A 83 1.25 10.75 -3.66
N PRO A 84 1.55 9.54 -4.17
CA PRO A 84 1.47 9.28 -5.61
C PRO A 84 0.04 9.23 -6.18
N TRP A 85 -0.96 8.87 -5.38
CA TRP A 85 -2.34 8.66 -5.86
C TRP A 85 -3.31 9.76 -5.46
N ALA A 86 -3.25 10.24 -4.22
CA ALA A 86 -4.10 11.31 -3.70
C ALA A 86 -3.46 12.70 -3.83
N GLY A 87 -2.15 12.79 -4.09
CA GLY A 87 -1.42 14.04 -4.20
C GLY A 87 -0.86 14.52 -2.85
N PRO A 88 -0.69 15.84 -2.64
CA PRO A 88 0.00 16.38 -1.46
C PRO A 88 -0.63 15.91 -0.15
N LEU A 89 0.23 15.54 0.83
CA LEU A 89 -0.22 15.08 2.15
C LEU A 89 -0.37 16.28 3.10
N LEU A 90 -1.59 16.55 3.54
CA LEU A 90 -1.88 17.55 4.57
C LEU A 90 -1.77 16.92 5.97
N VAL A 91 -0.89 17.47 6.80
CA VAL A 91 -0.72 17.08 8.20
C VAL A 91 -1.24 18.20 9.08
N HIS A 92 -2.39 17.95 9.72
CA HIS A 92 -2.98 18.88 10.66
C HIS A 92 -2.25 18.81 12.01
N ARG A 93 -1.77 19.95 12.49
CA ARG A 93 -1.09 20.09 13.79
C ARG A 93 -1.63 21.31 14.50
N SER A 94 -1.52 21.33 15.83
CA SER A 94 -1.95 22.50 16.60
C SER A 94 -1.13 23.74 16.21
N GLU A 95 -1.70 24.94 16.37
CA GLU A 95 -0.95 26.19 16.13
C GLU A 95 0.31 26.28 17.00
N GLU A 96 0.27 25.72 18.21
CA GLU A 96 1.40 25.65 19.14
C GLU A 96 2.53 24.72 18.63
N GLU A 97 2.20 23.70 17.82
CA GLU A 97 3.14 22.74 17.22
C GLU A 97 3.58 23.14 15.80
N GLY A 98 3.31 24.39 15.40
CA GLY A 98 3.73 24.96 14.13
C GLY A 98 2.69 24.87 13.01
N GLY A 99 1.43 24.56 13.34
CA GLY A 99 0.29 24.61 12.42
C GLY A 99 0.31 23.57 11.30
N ASP A 100 -0.71 23.65 10.46
CA ASP A 100 -0.92 22.75 9.32
C ASP A 100 0.26 22.82 8.32
N ILE A 101 0.80 21.66 7.95
CA ILE A 101 1.84 21.54 6.92
C ILE A 101 1.33 20.67 5.78
N THR A 102 1.59 21.09 4.55
CA THR A 102 1.33 20.29 3.35
C THR A 102 2.65 19.82 2.74
N TYR A 103 2.79 18.51 2.56
CA TYR A 103 3.95 17.89 1.92
C TYR A 103 3.64 17.54 0.47
N THR A 104 4.36 18.14 -0.48
CA THR A 104 4.29 17.79 -1.91
C THR A 104 5.37 16.77 -2.29
N GLU A 105 6.54 16.86 -1.68
CA GLU A 105 7.69 15.99 -1.93
C GLU A 105 7.89 14.97 -0.80
N THR A 106 8.16 13.73 -1.15
CA THR A 106 8.31 12.64 -0.17
C THR A 106 9.54 12.83 0.72
N GLU A 107 10.60 13.40 0.16
CA GLU A 107 11.87 13.68 0.80
C GLU A 107 11.72 14.72 1.90
N ALA A 108 10.89 15.74 1.67
CA ALA A 108 10.59 16.76 2.67
C ALA A 108 9.87 16.16 3.89
N LEU A 109 8.89 15.29 3.65
CA LEU A 109 8.19 14.58 4.73
C LEU A 109 9.14 13.70 5.56
N ILE A 110 10.01 12.94 4.89
CA ILE A 110 10.97 12.06 5.56
C ILE A 110 11.96 12.88 6.38
N GLN A 111 12.44 14.00 5.85
CA GLN A 111 13.41 14.86 6.52
C GLN A 111 12.80 15.51 7.77
N ASP A 112 11.62 16.12 7.66
CA ASP A 112 10.94 16.75 8.79
C ASP A 112 10.55 15.73 9.88
N PHE A 113 10.25 14.49 9.49
CA PHE A 113 10.02 13.41 10.46
C PHE A 113 11.31 13.01 11.20
N LYS A 114 12.45 12.94 10.50
CA LYS A 114 13.77 12.65 11.10
C LYS A 114 14.25 13.77 12.01
N GLU A 115 13.94 15.01 11.66
CA GLU A 115 14.23 16.20 12.47
C GLU A 115 13.22 16.42 13.60
N GLU A 116 12.33 15.46 13.85
CA GLU A 116 11.34 15.49 14.93
C GLU A 116 10.39 16.69 14.86
N LYS A 117 10.21 17.30 13.69
CA LYS A 117 9.24 18.38 13.49
C LYS A 117 7.82 17.87 13.37
N VAL A 118 7.63 16.64 12.87
CA VAL A 118 6.31 16.03 12.71
C VAL A 118 6.13 14.91 13.72
N HIS A 119 5.19 15.11 14.65
CA HIS A 119 4.90 14.12 15.67
C HIS A 119 4.21 12.88 15.06
N PRO A 120 4.50 11.65 15.55
CA PRO A 120 3.94 10.42 15.00
C PRO A 120 2.41 10.35 15.06
N LYS A 121 1.81 11.03 16.04
CA LYS A 121 0.36 11.11 16.22
C LYS A 121 -0.30 11.82 15.03
N ASP A 122 0.27 12.93 14.59
CA ASP A 122 -0.32 13.78 13.55
C ASP A 122 -0.10 13.14 12.19
N LEU A 123 1.09 12.56 11.98
CA LEU A 123 1.37 11.76 10.79
C LEU A 123 0.38 10.58 10.66
N LYS A 124 0.12 9.85 11.75
CA LYS A 124 -0.86 8.76 11.75
C LYS A 124 -2.27 9.24 11.43
N ALA A 125 -2.68 10.40 11.95
CA ALA A 125 -3.98 10.99 11.65
C ALA A 125 -4.09 11.37 10.17
N ALA A 126 -3.08 12.05 9.62
CA ALA A 126 -3.01 12.41 8.21
C ALA A 126 -3.07 11.19 7.29
N VAL A 127 -2.30 10.14 7.62
CA VAL A 127 -2.29 8.88 6.84
C VAL A 127 -3.63 8.14 6.93
N ALA A 128 -4.26 8.12 8.10
CA ALA A 128 -5.58 7.50 8.27
C ALA A 128 -6.64 8.21 7.42
N THR A 129 -6.65 9.55 7.41
CA THR A 129 -7.55 10.36 6.59
C THR A 129 -7.28 10.14 5.10
N GLY A 130 -6.02 10.23 4.66
CA GLY A 130 -5.65 10.05 3.25
C GLY A 130 -6.00 8.65 2.72
N LEU A 131 -5.75 7.60 3.51
CA LEU A 131 -6.17 6.24 3.15
C LEU A 131 -7.68 6.09 3.15
N GLY A 132 -8.39 6.67 4.13
CA GLY A 132 -9.86 6.64 4.18
C GLY A 132 -10.47 7.23 2.91
N SER A 133 -10.00 8.40 2.49
CA SER A 133 -10.45 9.06 1.25
C SER A 133 -10.14 8.23 0.00
N LEU A 134 -8.97 7.60 -0.09
CA LEU A 134 -8.62 6.72 -1.21
C LEU A 134 -9.51 5.47 -1.26
N LEU A 135 -9.83 4.88 -0.11
CA LEU A 135 -10.67 3.69 -0.03
C LEU A 135 -12.16 4.02 -0.19
N GLN A 136 -12.56 5.28 -0.06
CA GLN A 136 -13.97 5.67 -0.19
C GLN A 136 -14.53 5.30 -1.56
N CYS A 137 -13.75 5.45 -2.65
CA CYS A 137 -14.21 5.07 -3.99
C CYS A 137 -14.52 3.57 -4.11
N VAL A 138 -13.79 2.73 -3.37
CA VAL A 138 -14.02 1.28 -3.32
C VAL A 138 -15.28 0.98 -2.52
N ARG A 139 -15.50 1.66 -1.40
CA ARG A 139 -16.71 1.47 -0.60
C ARG A 139 -17.96 1.90 -1.35
N ASP A 140 -17.92 3.06 -1.98
CA ASP A 140 -19.01 3.55 -2.82
C ASP A 140 -19.34 2.56 -3.95
N TYR A 141 -18.32 1.90 -4.52
CA TYR A 141 -18.53 0.85 -5.52
C TYR A 141 -19.26 -0.39 -4.98
N PHE A 142 -18.97 -0.81 -3.75
CA PHE A 142 -19.67 -1.92 -3.10
C PHE A 142 -21.07 -1.54 -2.59
N ASP A 143 -21.27 -0.29 -2.17
CA ASP A 143 -22.55 0.20 -1.68
C ASP A 143 -23.55 0.49 -2.80
N ASN A 144 -23.10 0.95 -3.97
CA ASN A 144 -23.96 1.22 -5.13
C ASN A 144 -24.47 -0.06 -5.83
N ASP A 145 -23.96 -1.25 -5.47
CA ASP A 145 -24.39 -2.60 -5.86
C ASP A 145 -24.85 -2.78 -7.32
N THR A 146 -24.21 -2.10 -8.27
CA THR A 146 -24.66 -2.07 -9.67
C THR A 146 -24.54 -3.41 -10.39
N ASN A 147 -23.66 -4.30 -9.92
CA ASN A 147 -23.35 -5.58 -10.53
C ASN A 147 -23.38 -6.77 -9.53
N GLY A 148 -24.03 -6.61 -8.37
CA GLY A 148 -23.97 -7.63 -7.30
C GLY A 148 -22.63 -7.66 -6.56
N SER A 149 -21.88 -6.55 -6.60
CA SER A 149 -20.57 -6.41 -5.94
C SER A 149 -20.67 -6.67 -4.44
N LYS A 150 -21.79 -6.30 -3.82
CA LYS A 150 -22.05 -6.52 -2.39
C LYS A 150 -22.16 -8.00 -2.05
N ALA A 151 -22.86 -8.77 -2.88
CA ALA A 151 -23.01 -10.22 -2.68
C ALA A 151 -21.65 -10.94 -2.76
N VAL A 152 -20.76 -10.51 -3.66
CA VAL A 152 -19.40 -11.04 -3.77
C VAL A 152 -18.58 -10.72 -2.52
N GLN A 153 -18.65 -9.47 -2.03
CA GLN A 153 -17.96 -9.08 -0.80
C GLN A 153 -18.40 -9.94 0.40
N GLU A 154 -19.71 -10.12 0.57
CA GLU A 154 -20.24 -10.98 1.63
C GLU A 154 -19.79 -12.44 1.50
N ALA A 155 -19.76 -12.98 0.28
CA ALA A 155 -19.30 -14.35 0.04
C ALA A 155 -17.81 -14.50 0.39
N VAL A 156 -16.98 -13.50 0.07
CA VAL A 156 -15.55 -13.48 0.40
C VAL A 156 -15.33 -13.40 1.91
N LEU A 157 -16.09 -12.57 2.62
CA LEU A 157 -16.00 -12.46 4.08
C LEU A 157 -16.42 -13.74 4.81
N LYS A 158 -17.41 -14.46 4.27
CA LYS A 158 -17.85 -15.77 4.79
C LYS A 158 -16.85 -16.89 4.49
N ALA A 159 -15.99 -16.72 3.50
CA ALA A 159 -15.03 -17.75 3.12
C ALA A 159 -13.91 -17.89 4.16
N ARG A 160 -13.64 -19.13 4.57
CA ARG A 160 -12.53 -19.43 5.48
C ARG A 160 -11.19 -19.35 4.74
N VAL A 161 -10.27 -18.54 5.25
CA VAL A 161 -8.89 -18.49 4.76
C VAL A 161 -8.16 -19.77 5.18
N THR A 162 -7.84 -20.62 4.22
CA THR A 162 -6.96 -21.79 4.38
C THR A 162 -5.53 -21.42 3.99
N ARG A 163 -4.54 -22.07 4.61
CA ARG A 163 -3.10 -21.85 4.34
C ARG A 163 -2.62 -22.74 3.22
#